data_AF-M6DUM1-F1
#
_entry.id   AF-M6DUM1-F1
#
_cell.length_a   1.000
_cell.length_b   1.000
_cell.length_c   1.000
_cell.angle_alpha   90.00
_cell.angle_beta   90.00
_cell.angle_gamma   90.00
#
_symmetry.space_group_name_H-M   'P 1'
#
loop_
_entity.id
_entity.type
_entity.pdbx_description
1 polymer ?
#
loop_
_entity_poly.entity_id
_entity_poly.type
_entity_poly.pdbx_seq_one_letter_code
_entity_poly.pdbx_strand_id
1 'polypeptide(L)'
;MRRVFYIIRSLFTLFAFCIFAIGCEENLDRSPYGFSEEEDNDLIAGAIFFQSFTNNGDGTTTDSTSGLMWKTCSQGQVFSGDATNFGCRGGSGTLANPSSFGATELQYCSVDLHSCNTLGIPQTLTNVSPIGISGSSEAYDSCATDTTGGHTDWRVASFLELKYLSSNSRNFMLLKFPDTIESFYWSSTANEQDVAGKTARAVSFSRDRFGEDESYSKTSRYFVRCVR
;
A
#
# COMPACT_ATOMS: atom_id res chain seq x y z
N MET A 1 -51.31 -2.53 55.16
CA MET A 1 -49.95 -3.09 54.96
C MET A 1 -49.50 -3.27 53.50
N ARG A 2 -50.35 -3.09 52.46
CA ARG A 2 -49.93 -3.26 51.05
C ARG A 2 -49.33 -2.01 50.38
N ARG A 3 -49.66 -0.78 50.82
CA ARG A 3 -49.18 0.48 50.21
C ARG A 3 -47.74 0.86 50.58
N VAL A 4 -47.26 0.46 51.76
CA VAL A 4 -45.89 0.76 52.23
C VAL A 4 -44.83 -0.04 51.46
N PHE A 5 -45.14 -1.29 51.06
CA PHE A 5 -44.26 -2.13 50.25
C PHE A 5 -44.01 -1.60 48.82
N TYR A 6 -44.97 -0.88 48.22
CA TYR A 6 -44.79 -0.28 46.90
C TYR A 6 -43.85 0.93 46.91
N ILE A 7 -43.87 1.73 47.99
CA ILE A 7 -42.98 2.89 48.14
C ILE A 7 -41.53 2.43 48.34
N ILE A 8 -41.30 1.37 49.14
CA ILE A 8 -39.96 0.81 49.37
C ILE A 8 -39.41 0.13 48.10
N ARG A 9 -40.23 -0.57 47.32
CA ARG A 9 -39.82 -1.12 46.00
C ARG A 9 -39.48 -0.03 44.99
N SER A 10 -40.22 1.09 44.98
CA SER A 10 -40.01 2.21 44.07
C SER A 10 -38.72 3.00 44.38
N LEU A 11 -38.39 3.16 45.67
CA LEU A 11 -37.14 3.79 46.13
C LEU A 11 -35.91 2.94 45.81
N PHE A 12 -36.01 1.60 45.91
CA PHE A 12 -34.91 0.70 45.53
C PHE A 12 -34.65 0.68 44.02
N THR A 13 -35.69 0.81 43.18
CA THR A 13 -35.51 0.92 41.72
C THR A 13 -34.94 2.26 41.28
N LEU A 14 -35.21 3.36 42.00
CA LEU A 14 -34.57 4.65 41.72
C LEU A 14 -33.09 4.67 42.16
N PHE A 15 -32.75 4.02 43.27
CA PHE A 15 -31.36 3.94 43.73
C PHE A 15 -30.50 3.01 42.85
N ALA A 16 -31.09 1.92 42.32
CA ALA A 16 -30.41 1.03 41.38
C ALA A 16 -30.18 1.67 39.99
N PHE A 17 -31.02 2.63 39.56
CA PHE A 17 -30.82 3.35 38.30
C PHE A 17 -29.75 4.45 38.37
N CYS A 18 -29.42 4.96 39.57
CA CYS A 18 -28.35 5.95 39.73
C CYS A 18 -26.94 5.33 39.74
N ILE A 19 -26.80 4.02 39.93
CA ILE A 19 -25.49 3.33 39.93
C ILE A 19 -25.00 3.00 38.51
N PHE A 20 -25.88 3.04 37.50
CA PHE A 20 -25.52 2.85 36.09
C PHE A 20 -25.15 4.12 35.33
N ALA A 21 -25.15 5.29 35.99
CA ALA A 21 -24.80 6.57 35.37
C ALA A 21 -23.41 7.10 35.78
N ILE A 22 -22.61 6.32 36.52
CA ILE A 22 -21.26 6.69 36.96
C ILE A 22 -20.30 5.61 36.46
N GLY A 23 -19.90 5.70 35.20
CA GLY A 23 -19.02 4.69 34.60
C GLY A 23 -18.56 4.91 33.16
N CYS A 24 -18.82 6.07 32.56
CA CYS A 24 -18.10 6.52 31.37
C CYS A 24 -17.62 7.94 31.65
N GLU A 25 -16.59 8.05 32.48
CA GLU A 25 -15.70 9.20 32.40
C GLU A 25 -14.81 8.93 31.18
N GLU A 26 -15.24 9.43 30.01
CA GLU A 26 -14.31 9.53 28.88
C GLU A 26 -13.26 10.56 29.32
N ASN A 27 -12.07 10.10 29.67
CA ASN A 27 -10.93 11.00 29.72
C ASN A 27 -10.69 11.40 28.28
N LEU A 28 -11.10 12.61 27.91
CA LEU A 28 -10.64 13.25 26.68
C LEU A 28 -9.16 13.57 26.86
N ASP A 29 -8.31 12.55 26.74
CA ASP A 29 -6.89 12.76 26.45
C ASP A 29 -6.79 13.08 24.97
N ARG A 30 -7.34 14.24 24.62
CA ARG A 30 -7.16 14.82 23.30
C ARG A 30 -5.81 15.52 23.34
N SER A 31 -4.85 14.94 22.64
CA SER A 31 -3.72 15.73 22.12
C SER A 31 -4.29 16.98 21.41
N PRO A 32 -3.53 18.07 21.23
CA PRO A 32 -3.99 19.28 20.55
C PRO A 32 -4.59 19.04 19.13
N TYR A 33 -4.41 17.82 18.59
CA TYR A 33 -4.89 17.36 17.30
C TYR A 33 -6.00 16.29 17.36
N GLY A 34 -6.46 15.89 18.55
CA GLY A 34 -7.63 15.02 18.72
C GLY A 34 -7.40 13.54 18.43
N PHE A 35 -6.16 13.07 18.51
CA PHE A 35 -5.79 11.66 18.38
C PHE A 35 -5.65 11.01 19.77
N SER A 36 -5.87 9.70 19.84
CA SER A 36 -5.60 8.88 21.02
C SER A 36 -4.09 8.61 21.18
N GLU A 37 -3.64 8.27 22.39
CA GLU A 37 -2.20 8.03 22.66
C GLU A 37 -1.60 6.87 21.81
N GLU A 38 -2.43 5.91 21.39
CA GLU A 38 -2.02 4.81 20.48
C GLU A 38 -1.75 5.34 19.06
N GLU A 39 -2.59 6.27 18.59
CA GLU A 39 -2.45 6.92 17.27
C GLU A 39 -1.28 7.92 17.22
N ASP A 40 -0.92 8.55 18.34
CA ASP A 40 0.24 9.46 18.41
C ASP A 40 1.56 8.71 18.25
N ASN A 41 1.68 7.51 18.84
CA ASN A 41 2.86 6.65 18.64
C ASN A 41 2.98 6.18 17.19
N ASP A 42 1.86 5.83 16.55
CA ASP A 42 1.83 5.44 15.13
C ASP A 42 2.17 6.61 14.19
N LEU A 43 1.75 7.83 14.56
CA LEU A 43 2.11 9.05 13.84
C LEU A 43 3.62 9.31 13.93
N ILE A 44 4.20 9.20 15.13
CA ILE A 44 5.63 9.39 15.36
C ILE A 44 6.43 8.28 14.65
N ALA A 45 6.01 7.02 14.76
CA ALA A 45 6.65 5.89 14.10
C ALA A 45 6.63 6.06 12.57
N GLY A 46 5.49 6.46 12.00
CA GLY A 46 5.38 6.76 10.57
C GLY A 46 6.27 7.92 10.14
N ALA A 47 6.32 9.00 10.92
CA ALA A 47 7.19 10.14 10.64
C ALA A 47 8.67 9.73 10.62
N ILE A 48 9.12 8.99 11.64
CA ILE A 48 10.51 8.51 11.76
C ILE A 48 10.84 7.53 10.64
N PHE A 49 9.93 6.61 10.32
CA PHE A 49 10.12 5.62 9.26
C PHE A 49 10.34 6.30 7.89
N PHE A 50 9.47 7.24 7.53
CA PHE A 50 9.58 7.93 6.23
C PHE A 50 10.62 9.06 6.22
N GLN A 51 11.28 9.38 7.33
CA GLN A 51 12.42 10.32 7.33
C GLN A 51 13.62 9.77 6.58
N SER A 52 13.81 8.44 6.49
CA SER A 52 14.89 7.84 5.69
C SER A 52 14.66 7.94 4.18
N PHE A 53 13.45 8.31 3.75
CA PHE A 53 13.07 8.44 2.36
C PHE A 53 13.34 9.87 1.87
N THR A 54 14.25 10.02 0.92
CA THR A 54 14.65 11.30 0.34
C THR A 54 14.28 11.34 -1.14
N ASN A 55 13.50 12.33 -1.55
CA ASN A 55 13.24 12.57 -2.96
C ASN A 55 14.45 13.23 -3.61
N ASN A 56 14.87 12.75 -4.79
CA ASN A 56 16.06 13.23 -5.48
C ASN A 56 15.77 14.33 -6.51
N GLY A 57 14.49 14.68 -6.73
CA GLY A 57 14.06 15.70 -7.69
C GLY A 57 14.10 15.26 -9.16
N ASP A 58 14.37 13.99 -9.43
CA ASP A 58 14.54 13.42 -10.77
C ASP A 58 13.54 12.28 -11.07
N GLY A 59 12.48 12.18 -10.25
CA GLY A 59 11.51 11.08 -10.31
C GLY A 59 11.84 9.87 -9.44
N THR A 60 12.93 9.93 -8.67
CA THR A 60 13.33 8.87 -7.74
C THR A 60 13.26 9.30 -6.27
N THR A 61 13.02 8.32 -5.40
CA THR A 61 13.03 8.45 -3.94
C THR A 61 13.98 7.39 -3.36
N THR A 62 15.06 7.80 -2.70
CA THR A 62 16.01 6.91 -2.03
C THR A 62 15.58 6.61 -0.61
N ASP A 63 15.60 5.34 -0.21
CA ASP A 63 15.49 4.92 1.19
C ASP A 63 16.87 4.57 1.76
N SER A 64 17.40 5.40 2.65
CA SER A 64 18.72 5.20 3.24
C SER A 64 18.79 4.00 4.19
N THR A 65 17.64 3.50 4.68
CA THR A 65 17.59 2.38 5.63
C THR A 65 17.76 1.04 4.92
N SER A 66 17.04 0.83 3.82
CA SER A 66 17.15 -0.40 3.02
C SER A 66 18.25 -0.33 1.95
N GLY A 67 18.69 0.88 1.58
CA GLY A 67 19.59 1.10 0.45
C GLY A 67 18.90 1.03 -0.91
N LEU A 68 17.58 0.88 -0.94
CA LEU A 68 16.79 0.84 -2.16
C LEU A 68 16.53 2.23 -2.72
N MET A 69 16.40 2.31 -4.04
CA MET A 69 15.87 3.48 -4.71
C MET A 69 14.57 3.13 -5.41
N TRP A 70 13.57 3.96 -5.20
CA TRP A 70 12.21 3.75 -5.69
C TRP A 70 11.89 4.75 -6.78
N LYS A 71 11.05 4.35 -7.74
CA LYS A 71 10.32 5.35 -8.52
C LYS A 71 9.34 6.08 -7.60
N THR A 72 9.37 7.41 -7.62
CA THR A 72 8.44 8.24 -6.84
C THR A 72 6.99 8.04 -7.32
N CYS A 73 6.79 7.94 -8.63
CA CYS A 73 5.47 7.77 -9.22
C CYS A 73 5.15 6.29 -9.50
N SER A 74 3.87 5.94 -9.47
CA SER A 74 3.40 4.64 -9.93
C SER A 74 3.65 4.49 -11.43
N GLN A 75 3.81 3.25 -11.91
CA GLN A 75 4.12 3.03 -13.32
C GLN A 75 3.04 3.60 -14.24
N GLY A 76 3.46 4.31 -15.30
CA GLY A 76 2.59 5.06 -16.22
C GLY A 76 2.43 6.55 -15.86
N GLN A 77 2.60 6.92 -14.59
CA GLN A 77 2.61 8.33 -14.19
C GLN A 77 3.94 9.00 -14.54
N VAL A 78 3.89 10.32 -14.70
CA VAL A 78 5.04 11.19 -15.00
C VAL A 78 5.32 12.05 -13.79
N PHE A 79 6.58 12.07 -13.35
CA PHE A 79 7.05 12.95 -12.30
C PHE A 79 7.05 14.41 -12.77
N SER A 80 6.61 15.30 -11.89
CA SER A 80 6.61 16.74 -12.13
C SER A 80 7.06 17.45 -10.86
N GLY A 81 8.07 18.31 -10.97
CA GLY A 81 8.57 19.14 -9.88
C GLY A 81 10.05 18.95 -9.60
N ASP A 82 10.44 19.17 -8.35
CA ASP A 82 11.81 19.05 -7.84
C ASP A 82 11.84 18.29 -6.50
N ALA A 83 13.00 18.24 -5.83
CA ALA A 83 13.17 17.49 -4.58
C ALA A 83 12.29 17.97 -3.41
N THR A 84 11.71 19.18 -3.50
CA THR A 84 10.96 19.83 -2.41
C THR A 84 9.48 19.98 -2.71
N ASN A 85 9.13 20.19 -3.97
CA ASN A 85 7.76 20.34 -4.43
C ASN A 85 7.56 19.48 -5.68
N PHE A 86 6.96 18.31 -5.48
CA PHE A 86 6.79 17.31 -6.52
C PHE A 86 5.41 16.66 -6.47
N GLY A 87 5.03 16.08 -7.60
CA GLY A 87 3.82 15.28 -7.75
C GLY A 87 3.94 14.32 -8.92
N CYS A 88 2.95 13.45 -9.05
CA CYS A 88 2.86 12.45 -10.08
C CYS A 88 1.57 12.67 -10.89
N ARG A 89 1.72 12.91 -12.20
CA ARG A 89 0.61 13.30 -13.08
C ARG A 89 0.58 12.43 -14.32
N GLY A 90 -0.52 12.49 -15.06
CA GLY A 90 -0.60 11.83 -16.36
C GLY A 90 0.29 12.54 -17.38
N GLY A 91 0.82 11.77 -18.34
CA GLY A 91 1.54 12.34 -19.47
C GLY A 91 0.75 13.47 -20.13
N SER A 92 1.41 14.60 -20.36
CA SER A 92 0.76 15.80 -20.91
C SER A 92 0.05 15.47 -22.23
N GLY A 93 -1.28 15.61 -22.26
CA GLY A 93 -2.09 15.53 -23.49
C GLY A 93 -3.01 14.31 -23.64
N THR A 94 -3.06 13.37 -22.69
CA THR A 94 -4.04 12.28 -22.74
C THR A 94 -4.99 12.34 -21.54
N LEU A 95 -6.27 12.63 -21.80
CA LEU A 95 -7.40 12.38 -20.88
C LEU A 95 -7.68 10.87 -20.72
N ALA A 96 -6.67 10.03 -20.89
CA ALA A 96 -6.79 8.61 -20.65
C ALA A 96 -6.64 8.40 -19.13
N ASN A 97 -7.80 8.30 -18.46
CA ASN A 97 -7.93 7.96 -17.04
C ASN A 97 -7.62 9.10 -16.04
N PRO A 98 -8.54 10.07 -15.89
CA PRO A 98 -8.42 11.12 -14.86
C PRO A 98 -8.38 10.55 -13.43
N SER A 99 -8.92 9.34 -13.20
CA SER A 99 -8.92 8.67 -11.90
C SER A 99 -7.58 8.03 -11.51
N SER A 100 -6.73 7.67 -12.48
CA SER A 100 -5.42 7.07 -12.19
C SER A 100 -4.25 8.06 -12.31
N PHE A 101 -4.52 9.33 -12.63
CA PHE A 101 -3.49 10.34 -12.91
C PHE A 101 -2.43 9.81 -13.91
N GLY A 102 -2.84 9.01 -14.90
CA GLY A 102 -1.96 8.37 -15.88
C GLY A 102 -1.26 7.08 -15.44
N ALA A 103 -1.44 6.63 -14.20
CA ALA A 103 -0.98 5.30 -13.79
C ALA A 103 -1.66 4.22 -14.65
N THR A 104 -0.89 3.20 -15.03
CA THR A 104 -1.35 2.12 -15.91
C THR A 104 -1.48 0.83 -15.11
N GLU A 105 -2.59 0.13 -15.29
CA GLU A 105 -2.77 -1.22 -14.77
C GLU A 105 -2.09 -2.21 -15.71
N LEU A 106 -1.21 -3.03 -15.15
CA LEU A 106 -0.33 -3.92 -15.90
C LEU A 106 -0.65 -5.37 -15.54
N GLN A 107 -0.68 -6.22 -16.55
CA GLN A 107 -0.88 -7.65 -16.37
C GLN A 107 0.39 -8.29 -15.79
N TYR A 108 0.23 -9.17 -14.79
CA TYR A 108 1.36 -9.89 -14.19
C TYR A 108 1.94 -10.91 -15.17
N CYS A 109 1.10 -11.71 -15.83
CA CYS A 109 1.52 -12.66 -16.86
C CYS A 109 0.43 -12.85 -17.91
N SER A 110 0.83 -13.09 -19.16
CA SER A 110 -0.07 -13.31 -20.30
C SER A 110 -0.95 -14.55 -20.16
N VAL A 111 -0.58 -15.49 -19.29
CA VAL A 111 -1.33 -16.72 -19.01
C VAL A 111 -1.26 -17.05 -17.53
N ASP A 112 -2.30 -17.71 -17.03
CA ASP A 112 -2.39 -18.20 -15.64
C ASP A 112 -1.57 -19.49 -15.48
N LEU A 113 -0.26 -19.41 -15.71
CA LEU A 113 0.71 -20.49 -15.56
C LEU A 113 2.04 -19.96 -14.99
N HIS A 114 3.00 -20.86 -14.79
CA HIS A 114 4.35 -20.53 -14.33
C HIS A 114 5.24 -19.84 -15.38
N SER A 115 4.71 -19.51 -16.56
CA SER A 115 5.49 -19.01 -17.70
C SER A 115 6.14 -17.64 -17.48
N CYS A 116 5.71 -16.87 -16.47
CA CYS A 116 6.34 -15.61 -16.08
C CYS A 116 6.99 -15.68 -14.68
N ASN A 117 7.23 -16.88 -14.15
CA ASN A 117 7.85 -17.08 -12.85
C ASN A 117 9.23 -17.73 -12.99
N THR A 118 10.18 -17.35 -12.14
CA THR A 118 11.42 -18.11 -11.93
C THR A 118 11.11 -19.47 -11.30
N LEU A 119 12.01 -20.44 -11.47
CA LEU A 119 11.88 -21.78 -10.85
C LEU A 119 12.26 -21.83 -9.35
N GLY A 120 12.88 -20.78 -8.82
CA GLY A 120 13.31 -20.71 -7.41
C GLY A 120 12.15 -20.49 -6.43
N ILE A 121 12.42 -20.70 -5.14
CA ILE A 121 11.51 -20.35 -4.04
C ILE A 121 12.14 -19.18 -3.26
N PRO A 122 11.43 -18.05 -3.09
CA PRO A 122 10.11 -17.76 -3.64
C PRO A 122 10.15 -17.60 -5.17
N GLN A 123 9.05 -17.94 -5.84
CA GLN A 123 8.93 -17.72 -7.28
C GLN A 123 8.75 -16.23 -7.55
N THR A 124 9.57 -15.67 -8.44
CA THR A 124 9.57 -14.24 -8.77
C THR A 124 9.34 -14.01 -10.25
N LEU A 125 8.86 -12.82 -10.57
CA LEU A 125 8.49 -12.41 -11.92
C LEU A 125 9.73 -12.39 -12.83
N THR A 126 9.60 -12.95 -14.03
CA THR A 126 10.64 -13.02 -15.07
C THR A 126 10.02 -12.79 -16.45
N ASN A 127 10.80 -12.24 -17.38
CA ASN A 127 10.45 -12.14 -18.80
C ASN A 127 10.82 -13.39 -19.61
N VAL A 128 11.65 -14.28 -19.07
CA VAL A 128 12.01 -15.55 -19.72
C VAL A 128 11.25 -16.67 -19.04
N SER A 129 10.39 -17.35 -19.81
CA SER A 129 9.70 -18.54 -19.32
C SER A 129 10.69 -19.70 -19.12
N PRO A 130 10.77 -20.27 -17.91
CA PRO A 130 11.66 -21.39 -17.66
C PRO A 130 11.04 -22.75 -18.02
N ILE A 131 9.78 -22.80 -18.47
CA ILE A 131 9.04 -24.07 -18.61
C ILE A 131 8.60 -24.42 -20.04
N GLY A 132 9.25 -23.88 -21.08
CA GLY A 132 8.91 -24.21 -22.48
C GLY A 132 7.50 -23.76 -22.92
N ILE A 133 6.79 -23.02 -22.07
CA ILE A 133 5.50 -22.37 -22.36
C ILE A 133 5.78 -20.88 -22.57
N SER A 134 5.45 -20.32 -23.72
CA SER A 134 5.63 -18.88 -23.93
C SER A 134 4.78 -18.06 -22.95
N GLY A 135 5.39 -17.10 -22.27
CA GLY A 135 4.71 -16.13 -21.41
C GLY A 135 5.41 -14.78 -21.47
N SER A 136 4.63 -13.70 -21.41
CA SER A 136 5.12 -12.32 -21.34
C SER A 136 4.50 -11.62 -20.13
N SER A 137 5.19 -10.62 -19.59
CA SER A 137 4.75 -9.88 -18.41
C SER A 137 4.84 -8.38 -18.63
N GLU A 138 3.69 -7.72 -18.74
CA GLU A 138 3.61 -6.25 -18.85
C GLU A 138 4.20 -5.59 -17.60
N ALA A 139 3.94 -6.15 -16.42
CA ALA A 139 4.50 -5.68 -15.16
C ALA A 139 6.03 -5.71 -15.19
N TYR A 140 6.64 -6.84 -15.60
CA TYR A 140 8.09 -6.96 -15.71
C TYR A 140 8.66 -5.96 -16.71
N ASP A 141 8.14 -5.98 -17.94
CA ASP A 141 8.68 -5.20 -19.06
C ASP A 141 8.57 -3.70 -18.80
N SER A 142 7.50 -3.27 -18.11
CA SER A 142 7.28 -1.87 -17.75
C SER A 142 8.37 -1.29 -16.85
N CYS A 143 8.87 -2.07 -15.88
CA CYS A 143 9.98 -1.65 -15.03
C CYS A 143 11.32 -1.88 -15.73
N ALA A 144 11.51 -3.04 -16.37
CA ALA A 144 12.80 -3.40 -16.97
C ALA A 144 13.25 -2.46 -18.09
N THR A 145 12.32 -1.75 -18.74
CA THR A 145 12.60 -0.77 -19.81
C THR A 145 12.59 0.68 -19.31
N ASP A 146 12.34 0.90 -18.02
CA ASP A 146 12.23 2.24 -17.45
C ASP A 146 13.59 2.93 -17.35
N THR A 147 13.60 4.26 -17.48
CA THR A 147 14.82 5.09 -17.47
C THR A 147 14.77 6.24 -16.47
N THR A 148 13.81 6.24 -15.54
CA THR A 148 13.62 7.29 -14.53
C THR A 148 14.91 7.54 -13.75
N GLY A 149 15.24 8.81 -13.48
CA GLY A 149 16.50 9.19 -12.82
C GLY A 149 17.77 8.87 -13.61
N GLY A 150 17.67 8.52 -14.90
CA GLY A 150 18.82 8.09 -15.70
C GLY A 150 19.30 6.66 -15.41
N HIS A 151 18.45 5.85 -14.77
CA HIS A 151 18.75 4.49 -14.34
C HIS A 151 18.03 3.44 -15.19
N THR A 152 18.68 2.31 -15.49
CA THR A 152 18.16 1.31 -16.45
C THR A 152 18.01 -0.10 -15.86
N ASP A 153 18.12 -0.22 -14.54
CA ASP A 153 18.10 -1.48 -13.78
C ASP A 153 16.89 -1.55 -12.83
N TRP A 154 15.81 -0.88 -13.20
CA TRP A 154 14.55 -0.91 -12.48
C TRP A 154 13.88 -2.29 -12.58
N ARG A 155 13.29 -2.73 -11.47
CA ARG A 155 12.51 -3.97 -11.38
C ARG A 155 11.20 -3.74 -10.64
N VAL A 156 10.26 -4.65 -10.80
CA VAL A 156 9.06 -4.71 -9.96
C VAL A 156 9.49 -4.97 -8.52
N ALA A 157 8.93 -4.20 -7.57
CA ALA A 157 9.19 -4.41 -6.15
C ALA A 157 8.71 -5.79 -5.70
N SER A 158 9.53 -6.47 -4.89
CA SER A 158 9.17 -7.74 -4.27
C SER A 158 8.07 -7.57 -3.23
N PHE A 159 7.47 -8.69 -2.83
CA PHE A 159 6.41 -8.69 -1.84
C PHE A 159 6.85 -8.04 -0.53
N LEU A 160 8.03 -8.39 -0.03
CA LEU A 160 8.56 -7.84 1.23
C LEU A 160 8.88 -6.36 1.13
N GLU A 161 9.33 -5.87 -0.03
CA GLU A 161 9.59 -4.45 -0.25
C GLU A 161 8.30 -3.64 -0.26
N LEU A 162 7.23 -4.13 -0.90
CA LEU A 162 5.92 -3.48 -0.83
C LEU A 162 5.32 -3.53 0.58
N LYS A 163 5.45 -4.66 1.29
CA LYS A 163 5.02 -4.77 2.68
C LYS A 163 5.80 -3.84 3.61
N TYR A 164 7.10 -3.66 3.36
CA TYR A 164 7.92 -2.69 4.07
C TYR A 164 7.42 -1.27 3.81
N LEU A 165 7.17 -0.90 2.55
CA LEU A 165 6.64 0.40 2.18
C LEU A 165 5.25 0.68 2.79
N SER A 166 4.45 -0.36 3.02
CA SER A 166 3.12 -0.28 3.62
C SER A 166 3.06 -0.60 5.11
N SER A 167 4.20 -0.74 5.79
CA SER A 167 4.27 -1.26 7.17
C SER A 167 3.85 -0.25 8.25
N ASN A 168 3.84 1.04 7.91
CA ASN A 168 3.61 2.14 8.82
C ASN A 168 2.43 2.99 8.31
N SER A 169 2.50 4.31 8.46
CA SER A 169 1.41 5.22 8.11
C SER A 169 1.36 5.56 6.62
N ARG A 170 0.18 5.34 6.03
CA ARG A 170 -0.15 5.75 4.66
C ARG A 170 0.07 7.24 4.42
N ASN A 171 -0.30 8.08 5.39
CA ASN A 171 -0.22 9.53 5.21
C ASN A 171 1.24 9.98 5.01
N PHE A 172 2.16 9.42 5.78
CA PHE A 172 3.59 9.70 5.61
C PHE A 172 4.17 9.07 4.34
N MET A 173 3.69 7.89 3.94
CA MET A 173 4.05 7.29 2.64
C MET A 173 3.69 8.24 1.49
N LEU A 174 2.48 8.81 1.49
CA LEU A 174 2.03 9.74 0.45
C LEU A 174 2.83 11.05 0.39
N LEU A 175 3.51 11.46 1.47
CA LEU A 175 4.43 12.60 1.43
C LEU A 175 5.69 12.31 0.59
N LYS A 176 6.05 11.04 0.41
CA LYS A 176 7.23 10.58 -0.33
C LYS A 176 6.88 9.99 -1.70
N PHE A 177 5.63 9.54 -1.84
CA PHE A 177 5.05 8.94 -3.03
C PHE A 177 3.68 9.56 -3.31
N PRO A 178 3.64 10.84 -3.75
CA PRO A 178 2.40 11.56 -4.01
C PRO A 178 1.62 10.93 -5.16
N ASP A 179 0.31 11.20 -5.17
CA ASP A 179 -0.63 10.71 -6.18
C ASP A 179 -0.57 9.17 -6.38
N THR A 180 -0.20 8.43 -5.34
CA THR A 180 -0.31 6.96 -5.31
C THR A 180 -1.78 6.56 -5.41
N ILE A 181 -2.08 5.74 -6.42
CA ILE A 181 -3.45 5.29 -6.68
C ILE A 181 -3.92 4.34 -5.57
N GLU A 182 -5.15 4.55 -5.10
CA GLU A 182 -5.79 3.74 -4.06
C GLU A 182 -6.26 2.39 -4.60
N SER A 183 -5.33 1.46 -4.81
CA SER A 183 -5.62 0.11 -5.30
C SER A 183 -4.54 -0.88 -4.86
N PHE A 184 -4.65 -2.11 -5.35
CA PHE A 184 -3.60 -3.13 -5.23
C PHE A 184 -2.47 -2.88 -6.22
N TYR A 185 -1.26 -3.21 -5.76
CA TYR A 185 -0.03 -3.12 -6.51
C TYR A 185 0.60 -4.51 -6.59
N TRP A 186 0.90 -4.95 -7.81
CA TRP A 186 1.62 -6.18 -8.02
C TRP A 186 2.99 -6.13 -7.37
N SER A 187 3.29 -7.16 -6.58
CA SER A 187 4.66 -7.48 -6.23
C SER A 187 5.30 -8.32 -7.33
N SER A 188 6.62 -8.48 -7.32
CA SER A 188 7.29 -9.44 -8.20
C SER A 188 7.08 -10.89 -7.76
N THR A 189 6.52 -11.15 -6.58
CA THR A 189 6.40 -12.48 -5.99
C THR A 189 5.10 -13.18 -6.43
N ALA A 190 5.22 -14.38 -6.97
CA ALA A 190 4.07 -15.21 -7.25
C ALA A 190 3.50 -15.84 -5.96
N ASN A 191 2.27 -16.34 -6.00
CA ASN A 191 1.70 -17.02 -4.84
C ASN A 191 2.32 -18.41 -4.69
N GLU A 192 3.20 -18.57 -3.70
CA GLU A 192 3.89 -19.83 -3.41
C GLU A 192 2.98 -20.97 -2.92
N GLN A 193 1.76 -20.64 -2.45
CA GLN A 193 0.77 -21.63 -2.03
C GLN A 193 -0.06 -22.16 -3.21
N ASP A 194 -0.02 -21.48 -4.35
CA ASP A 194 -0.71 -21.88 -5.57
C ASP A 194 0.19 -22.73 -6.46
N VAL A 195 0.12 -24.05 -6.24
CA VAL A 195 0.88 -25.05 -7.01
C VAL A 195 0.54 -25.03 -8.50
N ALA A 196 -0.63 -24.51 -8.90
CA ALA A 196 -0.98 -24.38 -10.32
C ALA A 196 -0.30 -23.17 -10.98
N GLY A 197 0.28 -22.26 -10.19
CA GLY A 197 1.01 -21.09 -10.68
C GLY A 197 0.11 -20.06 -11.37
N LYS A 198 -1.17 -20.01 -10.99
CA LYS A 198 -2.18 -19.13 -11.61
C LYS A 198 -2.22 -17.75 -10.97
N THR A 199 -1.76 -17.62 -9.73
CA THR A 199 -1.91 -16.41 -8.93
C THR A 199 -0.59 -15.77 -8.53
N ALA A 200 -0.63 -14.46 -8.28
CA ALA A 200 0.49 -13.66 -7.79
C ALA A 200 0.05 -12.78 -6.62
N ARG A 201 1.02 -12.30 -5.83
CA ARG A 201 0.75 -11.50 -4.63
C ARG A 201 0.74 -10.02 -4.95
N ALA A 202 -0.26 -9.32 -4.41
CA ALA A 202 -0.39 -7.87 -4.48
C ALA A 202 -0.55 -7.27 -3.08
N VAL A 203 -0.14 -6.01 -2.92
CA VAL A 203 -0.28 -5.25 -1.66
C VAL A 203 -1.16 -4.03 -1.93
N SER A 204 -2.11 -3.76 -1.05
CA SER A 204 -3.03 -2.62 -1.17
C SER A 204 -2.41 -1.34 -0.63
N PHE A 205 -2.50 -0.27 -1.41
CA PHE A 205 -2.26 1.11 -0.96
C PHE A 205 -3.55 1.93 -0.84
N SER A 206 -4.71 1.26 -0.89
CA SER A 206 -6.02 1.87 -0.63
C SER A 206 -6.11 2.38 0.80
N ARG A 207 -6.95 3.40 1.01
CA ARG A 207 -7.08 4.07 2.31
C ARG A 207 -7.61 3.16 3.42
N ASP A 208 -8.53 2.27 3.07
CA ASP A 208 -9.26 1.37 3.99
C ASP A 208 -8.53 0.05 4.25
N ARG A 209 -7.62 -0.34 3.36
CA ARG A 209 -6.90 -1.62 3.39
C ARG A 209 -5.39 -1.43 3.21
N PHE A 210 -4.83 -0.39 3.82
CA PHE A 210 -3.43 -0.04 3.61
C PHE A 210 -2.53 -1.15 4.15
N GLY A 211 -1.69 -1.70 3.28
CA GLY A 211 -0.75 -2.76 3.61
C GLY A 211 -1.35 -4.15 3.71
N GLU A 212 -2.65 -4.34 3.50
CA GLU A 212 -3.22 -5.68 3.32
C GLU A 212 -2.67 -6.32 2.03
N ASP A 213 -2.52 -7.63 2.04
CA ASP A 213 -2.10 -8.39 0.86
C ASP A 213 -3.13 -9.42 0.43
N GLU A 214 -3.20 -9.61 -0.88
CA GLU A 214 -4.12 -10.52 -1.54
C GLU A 214 -3.41 -11.26 -2.66
N SER A 215 -3.97 -12.41 -3.06
CA SER A 215 -3.51 -13.15 -4.24
C SER A 215 -4.54 -13.11 -5.35
N TYR A 216 -4.14 -12.65 -6.52
CA TYR A 216 -5.02 -12.50 -7.69
C TYR A 216 -4.52 -13.32 -8.86
N SER A 217 -5.43 -13.65 -9.79
CA SER A 217 -5.07 -14.26 -11.08
C SER A 217 -4.01 -13.41 -11.79
N LYS A 218 -2.99 -14.06 -12.35
CA LYS A 218 -1.88 -13.38 -13.03
C LYS A 218 -2.32 -12.66 -14.31
N THR A 219 -3.43 -13.09 -14.90
CA THR A 219 -4.03 -12.41 -16.05
C THR A 219 -4.84 -11.16 -15.65
N SER A 220 -5.11 -10.94 -14.36
CA SER A 220 -5.64 -9.66 -13.87
C SER A 220 -4.63 -8.52 -14.04
N ARG A 221 -5.11 -7.27 -14.00
CA ARG A 221 -4.30 -6.06 -14.13
C ARG A 221 -4.38 -5.23 -12.86
N TYR A 222 -3.23 -4.81 -12.37
CA TYR A 222 -3.08 -3.97 -11.18
C TYR A 222 -1.88 -3.03 -11.37
N PHE A 223 -1.71 -2.07 -10.46
CA PHE A 223 -0.63 -1.10 -10.58
C PHE A 223 0.72 -1.69 -10.19
N VAL A 224 1.80 -1.02 -10.57
CA VAL A 224 3.18 -1.42 -10.27
C VAL A 224 3.94 -0.22 -9.74
N ARG A 225 4.82 -0.46 -8.77
CA ARG A 225 5.87 0.49 -8.37
C ARG A 225 7.22 -0.19 -8.58
N CYS A 226 8.11 0.48 -9.30
CA CYS A 226 9.44 -0.05 -9.56
C CYS A 226 10.44 0.40 -8.48
N VAL A 227 11.44 -0.45 -8.25
CA VAL A 227 12.52 -0.28 -7.28
C VAL A 227 13.83 -0.79 -7.88
N ARG A 228 14.96 -0.38 -7.33
CA ARG A 228 16.30 -0.91 -7.60
C ARG A 228 17.11 -0.99 -6.31
#